data_AF-A0A3A4K786-F1
#
_entry.id   AF-A0A3A4K786-F1
#
_cell.length_a   1.000
_cell.length_b   1.000
_cell.length_c   1.000
_cell.angle_alpha   90.00
_cell.angle_beta   90.00
_cell.angle_gamma   90.00
#
_symmetry.space_group_name_H-M   'P 1'
#
loop_
_entity.id
_entity.type
_entity.pdbx_description
1 polymer ?
#
loop_
_entity_poly.entity_id
_entity_poly.type
_entity_poly.pdbx_seq_one_letter_code
_entity_poly.pdbx_strand_id
1 'polypeptide(L)'
;MGSRAEIVVIDEGAQRRYYTHWGAQSLHLDLLPGVLPALRFAAAQKHVEGWVGDLEAAAVIDVDNRFLLWFAGGCEESAIRSAVFETMSVTWPDWCIHWAGYREADLIDYCAGRWPQCVVTVSDVERVRLYTPAIDLATLLEQGPALIEIIAGWNEAKRLPTMPKHGLHLDLAQQSGAVWTFGGSSDALETIADQWPGWRWEDWGDRAVREAVEADSGPDPELAGAFETLSESFTRHQQLDTGTEAAAELLRVQTWMKDFAQVGGFTLETIEDNAFAHRPVELTPAELADAYEAIAAAALRARPTT
;
A
#
# COMPACT_ATOMS: atom_id res chain seq x y z
N MET A 1 21.24 1.81 -13.72
CA MET A 1 20.32 2.13 -12.60
C MET A 1 19.19 1.13 -12.70
N GLY A 2 18.97 0.32 -11.67
CA GLY A 2 17.99 -0.78 -11.70
C GLY A 2 16.74 -0.43 -10.90
N SER A 3 15.57 -0.76 -11.41
CA SER A 3 14.30 -0.48 -10.75
C SER A 3 14.01 -1.55 -9.69
N ARG A 4 14.25 -1.25 -8.40
CA ARG A 4 14.22 -2.24 -7.32
C ARG A 4 12.89 -2.24 -6.59
N ALA A 5 12.31 -3.44 -6.41
CA ALA A 5 11.17 -3.61 -5.54
C ALA A 5 11.28 -4.83 -4.63
N GLU A 6 10.58 -4.73 -3.49
CA GLU A 6 10.47 -5.79 -2.50
C GLU A 6 9.00 -6.08 -2.17
N ILE A 7 8.67 -7.36 -2.01
CA ILE A 7 7.35 -7.81 -1.61
C ILE A 7 7.52 -8.65 -0.36
N VAL A 8 6.83 -8.27 0.70
CA VAL A 8 6.74 -9.05 1.93
C VAL A 8 5.39 -9.74 1.96
N VAL A 9 5.38 -11.04 2.17
CA VAL A 9 4.16 -11.81 2.40
C VAL A 9 4.13 -12.24 3.86
N ILE A 10 3.04 -11.93 4.55
CA ILE A 10 2.77 -12.39 5.92
C ILE A 10 1.63 -13.40 5.83
N ASP A 11 1.90 -14.62 6.28
CA ASP A 11 0.98 -15.76 6.16
C ASP A 11 1.28 -16.74 7.30
N GLU A 12 0.26 -17.07 8.09
CA GLU A 12 0.34 -17.88 9.31
C GLU A 12 1.38 -17.33 10.32
N GLY A 13 1.45 -16.00 10.43
CA GLY A 13 2.40 -15.28 11.28
C GLY A 13 3.85 -15.28 10.79
N ALA A 14 4.14 -15.95 9.66
CA ALA A 14 5.47 -16.01 9.07
C ALA A 14 5.66 -14.92 8.01
N GLN A 15 6.76 -14.18 8.08
CA GLN A 15 7.13 -13.17 7.08
C GLN A 15 8.13 -13.74 6.09
N ARG A 16 7.82 -13.64 4.79
CA ARG A 16 8.70 -14.04 3.68
C ARG A 16 8.94 -12.83 2.80
N ARG A 17 10.19 -12.56 2.43
CA ARG A 17 10.55 -11.40 1.62
C ARG A 17 11.05 -11.83 0.26
N TYR A 18 10.63 -11.10 -0.74
CA TYR A 18 10.89 -11.39 -2.13
C TYR A 18 11.36 -10.13 -2.84
N TYR A 19 12.43 -10.26 -3.60
CA TYR A 19 13.05 -9.17 -4.34
C TYR A 19 12.84 -9.35 -5.84
N THR A 20 12.43 -8.26 -6.50
CA THR A 20 12.35 -8.19 -7.96
C THR A 20 13.25 -7.08 -8.49
N HIS A 21 14.12 -7.45 -9.43
CA HIS A 21 14.88 -6.49 -10.20
C HIS A 21 14.04 -6.11 -11.41
N TRP A 22 13.91 -4.80 -11.66
CA TRP A 22 13.08 -4.14 -12.67
C TRP A 22 11.57 -4.09 -12.42
N GLY A 23 11.04 -4.73 -11.38
CA GLY A 23 9.60 -4.75 -11.12
C GLY A 23 9.02 -3.50 -10.45
N ALA A 24 9.84 -2.52 -10.05
CA ALA A 24 9.33 -1.39 -9.28
C ALA A 24 8.42 -0.45 -10.09
N GLN A 25 8.69 -0.29 -11.38
CA GLN A 25 7.87 0.56 -12.25
C GLN A 25 6.46 -0.01 -12.47
N SER A 26 6.31 -1.32 -12.40
CA SER A 26 5.07 -2.03 -12.72
C SER A 26 4.41 -2.73 -11.54
N LEU A 27 4.96 -2.64 -10.32
CA LEU A 27 4.47 -3.39 -9.15
C LEU A 27 2.96 -3.23 -8.94
N HIS A 28 2.43 -2.02 -9.12
CA HIS A 28 1.00 -1.75 -9.03
C HIS A 28 0.15 -2.56 -10.02
N LEU A 29 0.67 -2.82 -11.22
CA LEU A 29 0.03 -3.61 -12.27
C LEU A 29 0.09 -5.12 -11.98
N ASP A 30 1.13 -5.58 -11.27
CA ASP A 30 1.23 -6.97 -10.81
C ASP A 30 0.33 -7.27 -9.61
N LEU A 31 0.04 -6.25 -8.80
CA LEU A 31 -0.90 -6.32 -7.67
C LEU A 31 -2.36 -6.13 -8.12
N LEU A 32 -2.60 -5.37 -9.20
CA LEU A 32 -3.93 -4.99 -9.70
C LEU A 32 -4.92 -6.16 -9.86
N PRO A 33 -4.52 -7.35 -10.37
CA PRO A 33 -5.46 -8.44 -10.66
C PRO A 33 -6.04 -9.13 -9.42
N GLY A 34 -5.50 -8.88 -8.23
CA GLY A 34 -6.03 -9.41 -6.97
C GLY A 34 -5.03 -10.24 -6.16
N VAL A 35 -5.52 -10.75 -5.03
CA VAL A 35 -4.72 -11.44 -4.00
C VAL A 35 -3.97 -12.65 -4.56
N LEU A 36 -4.67 -13.57 -5.21
CA LEU A 36 -4.07 -14.84 -5.66
C LEU A 36 -3.00 -14.60 -6.75
N PRO A 37 -3.24 -13.80 -7.80
CA PRO A 37 -2.19 -13.39 -8.73
C PRO A 37 -1.00 -12.72 -8.03
N ALA A 38 -1.24 -11.79 -7.11
CA ALA A 38 -0.17 -11.08 -6.40
C ALA A 38 0.71 -12.03 -5.56
N LEU A 39 0.11 -13.00 -4.87
CA LEU A 39 0.85 -14.02 -4.11
C LEU A 39 1.66 -14.94 -5.03
N ARG A 40 1.10 -15.35 -6.18
CA ARG A 40 1.86 -16.13 -7.18
C ARG A 40 3.03 -15.34 -7.74
N PHE A 41 2.80 -14.06 -8.04
CA PHE A 41 3.84 -13.16 -8.51
C PHE A 41 4.97 -13.04 -7.48
N ALA A 42 4.64 -12.77 -6.20
CA ALA A 42 5.62 -12.68 -5.11
C ALA A 42 6.44 -13.98 -4.97
N ALA A 43 5.78 -15.13 -4.94
CA ALA A 43 6.42 -16.43 -4.81
C ALA A 43 7.34 -16.79 -5.99
N ALA A 44 7.11 -16.20 -7.17
CA ALA A 44 7.97 -16.38 -8.34
C ALA A 44 9.25 -15.51 -8.30
N GLN A 45 9.34 -14.54 -7.38
CA GLN A 45 10.50 -13.67 -7.25
C GLN A 45 11.59 -14.29 -6.33
N LYS A 46 12.77 -13.66 -6.30
CA LYS A 46 13.91 -14.14 -5.52
C LYS A 46 13.68 -13.92 -4.02
N HIS A 47 13.73 -14.99 -3.22
CA HIS A 47 13.69 -14.87 -1.76
C HIS A 47 14.94 -14.15 -1.21
N VAL A 48 14.74 -13.28 -0.21
CA VAL A 48 15.81 -12.53 0.48
C VAL A 48 15.58 -12.55 1.99
N GLU A 49 16.66 -12.59 2.78
CA GLU A 49 16.57 -12.69 4.25
C GLU A 49 16.46 -11.32 4.95
N GLY A 50 16.91 -10.26 4.30
CA GLY A 50 16.96 -8.89 4.83
C GLY A 50 16.30 -7.88 3.92
N TRP A 51 15.99 -6.71 4.47
CA TRP A 51 15.52 -5.56 3.69
C TRP A 51 16.56 -5.15 2.67
N VAL A 52 16.12 -5.00 1.42
CA VAL A 52 16.91 -4.35 0.38
C VAL A 52 16.73 -2.83 0.53
N GLY A 53 17.84 -2.10 0.52
CA GLY A 53 17.81 -0.63 0.63
C GLY A 53 17.53 0.05 -0.71
N ASP A 54 16.99 1.27 -0.62
CA ASP A 54 16.80 2.19 -1.75
C ASP A 54 15.84 1.59 -2.81
N LEU A 55 14.59 1.37 -2.37
CA LEU A 55 13.53 0.76 -3.15
C LEU A 55 12.72 1.83 -3.89
N GLU A 56 12.35 1.51 -5.12
CA GLU A 56 11.47 2.36 -5.95
C GLU A 56 9.99 1.95 -5.81
N ALA A 57 9.74 0.75 -5.33
CA ALA A 57 8.42 0.26 -4.98
C ALA A 57 8.54 -0.85 -3.92
N ALA A 58 7.50 -1.04 -3.13
CA ALA A 58 7.41 -2.21 -2.28
C ALA A 58 5.97 -2.50 -1.87
N ALA A 59 5.70 -3.73 -1.44
CA ALA A 59 4.40 -4.12 -0.91
C ALA A 59 4.54 -5.05 0.29
N VAL A 60 3.61 -4.94 1.24
CA VAL A 60 3.30 -5.96 2.25
C VAL A 60 1.93 -6.53 1.92
N ILE A 61 1.86 -7.83 1.69
CA ILE A 61 0.64 -8.60 1.53
C ILE A 61 0.47 -9.43 2.81
N ASP A 62 -0.36 -8.95 3.73
CA ASP A 62 -0.68 -9.65 4.98
C ASP A 62 -1.98 -10.43 4.81
N VAL A 63 -1.82 -11.74 4.61
CA VAL A 63 -2.92 -12.70 4.39
C VAL A 63 -3.71 -12.91 5.68
N ASP A 64 -3.04 -12.90 6.83
CA ASP A 64 -3.66 -13.12 8.13
C ASP A 64 -4.68 -12.02 8.46
N ASN A 65 -4.33 -10.77 8.12
CA ASN A 65 -5.15 -9.58 8.39
C ASN A 65 -5.94 -9.07 7.17
N ARG A 66 -5.80 -9.71 6.00
CA ARG A 66 -6.33 -9.23 4.71
C ARG A 66 -5.96 -7.76 4.46
N PHE A 67 -4.67 -7.47 4.55
CA PHE A 67 -4.15 -6.11 4.47
C PHE A 67 -3.07 -5.99 3.39
N LEU A 68 -3.19 -4.97 2.54
CA LEU A 68 -2.22 -4.63 1.50
C LEU A 68 -1.68 -3.22 1.75
N LEU A 69 -0.38 -3.10 2.03
CA LEU A 69 0.31 -1.81 2.16
C LEU A 69 1.38 -1.71 1.10
N TRP A 70 1.34 -0.68 0.26
CA TRP A 70 2.24 -0.60 -0.88
C TRP A 70 2.58 0.82 -1.29
N PHE A 71 3.72 0.97 -1.97
CA PHE A 71 4.02 2.15 -2.77
C PHE A 71 4.67 1.70 -4.08
N ALA A 72 4.53 2.50 -5.13
CA ALA A 72 5.25 2.32 -6.38
C ALA A 72 5.53 3.66 -7.05
N GLY A 73 6.75 3.86 -7.55
CA GLY A 73 7.12 5.09 -8.27
C GLY A 73 6.20 5.41 -9.45
N GLY A 74 5.64 4.38 -10.12
CA GLY A 74 4.66 4.54 -11.20
C GLY A 74 3.28 5.06 -10.76
N CYS A 75 3.05 5.28 -9.46
CA CYS A 75 1.78 5.75 -8.89
C CYS A 75 1.96 6.93 -7.91
N GLU A 76 2.99 7.76 -8.10
CA GLU A 76 3.18 8.97 -7.28
C GLU A 76 2.14 10.06 -7.60
N GLU A 77 1.66 10.11 -8.85
CA GLU A 77 0.59 11.02 -9.27
C GLU A 77 -0.76 10.63 -8.64
N SER A 78 -1.55 11.63 -8.22
CA SER A 78 -2.79 11.38 -7.47
C SER A 78 -3.84 10.65 -8.30
N ALA A 79 -4.07 11.07 -9.54
CA ALA A 79 -5.14 10.53 -10.38
C ALA A 79 -4.94 9.05 -10.75
N ILE A 80 -3.72 8.66 -11.19
CA ILE A 80 -3.40 7.25 -11.49
C ILE A 80 -3.48 6.38 -10.24
N ARG A 81 -3.01 6.88 -9.10
CA ARG A 81 -3.10 6.16 -7.83
C ARG A 81 -4.56 5.95 -7.43
N SER A 82 -5.40 6.96 -7.54
CA SER A 82 -6.85 6.84 -7.28
C SER A 82 -7.51 5.80 -8.21
N ALA A 83 -7.19 5.80 -9.50
CA ALA A 83 -7.71 4.80 -10.44
C ALA A 83 -7.28 3.36 -10.06
N VAL A 84 -6.03 3.19 -9.59
CA VAL A 84 -5.54 1.90 -9.08
C VAL A 84 -6.30 1.50 -7.80
N PHE A 85 -6.47 2.38 -6.83
CA PHE A 85 -7.24 2.09 -5.60
C PHE A 85 -8.68 1.70 -5.90
N GLU A 86 -9.35 2.44 -6.78
CA GLU A 86 -10.73 2.14 -7.19
C GLU A 86 -10.84 0.80 -7.90
N THR A 87 -9.87 0.44 -8.73
CA THR A 87 -9.80 -0.88 -9.36
C THR A 87 -9.56 -1.98 -8.32
N MET A 88 -8.59 -1.77 -7.43
CA MET A 88 -8.25 -2.73 -6.38
C MET A 88 -9.38 -2.95 -5.38
N SER A 89 -10.26 -1.96 -5.16
CA SER A 89 -11.47 -2.15 -4.35
C SER A 89 -12.40 -3.25 -4.89
N VAL A 90 -12.28 -3.60 -6.18
CA VAL A 90 -13.02 -4.68 -6.84
C VAL A 90 -12.23 -5.98 -6.83
N THR A 91 -10.94 -5.95 -7.16
CA THR A 91 -10.10 -7.16 -7.32
C THR A 91 -9.53 -7.69 -5.99
N TRP A 92 -9.58 -6.89 -4.93
CA TRP A 92 -9.21 -7.26 -3.56
C TRP A 92 -10.42 -7.13 -2.61
N PRO A 93 -11.48 -7.93 -2.82
CA PRO A 93 -12.69 -7.83 -2.01
C PRO A 93 -12.39 -8.20 -0.55
N ASP A 94 -12.95 -7.43 0.39
CA ASP A 94 -12.77 -7.60 1.84
C ASP A 94 -11.33 -7.39 2.35
N TRP A 95 -10.45 -6.78 1.54
CA TRP A 95 -9.10 -6.39 1.97
C TRP A 95 -9.02 -4.91 2.32
N CYS A 96 -8.16 -4.60 3.29
CA CYS A 96 -7.80 -3.24 3.63
C CYS A 96 -6.56 -2.83 2.82
N ILE A 97 -6.72 -1.89 1.90
CA ILE A 97 -5.64 -1.46 1.00
C ILE A 97 -5.18 -0.06 1.38
N HIS A 98 -3.89 0.10 1.58
CA HIS A 98 -3.28 1.35 2.02
C HIS A 98 -2.05 1.71 1.17
N TRP A 99 -1.88 3.01 0.96
CA TRP A 99 -0.66 3.56 0.38
C TRP A 99 0.39 3.74 1.48
N ALA A 100 1.64 3.41 1.20
CA ALA A 100 2.78 3.68 2.07
C ALA A 100 3.35 5.08 1.77
N GLY A 101 2.78 6.11 2.40
CA GLY A 101 3.15 7.51 2.20
C GLY A 101 4.62 7.83 2.53
N TYR A 102 5.20 7.09 3.49
CA TYR A 102 6.62 7.19 3.84
C TYR A 102 7.44 6.00 3.33
N ARG A 103 6.98 5.38 2.24
CA ARG A 103 7.70 4.35 1.48
C ARG A 103 8.18 3.21 2.39
N GLU A 104 9.45 2.80 2.32
CA GLU A 104 10.01 1.65 3.05
C GLU A 104 9.82 1.76 4.57
N ALA A 105 9.84 2.98 5.12
CA ALA A 105 9.71 3.20 6.56
C ALA A 105 8.31 2.81 7.09
N ASP A 106 7.28 2.86 6.26
CA ASP A 106 5.93 2.43 6.61
C ASP A 106 5.83 0.90 6.64
N LEU A 107 6.40 0.23 5.63
CA LEU A 107 6.42 -1.23 5.55
C LEU A 107 7.28 -1.84 6.68
N ILE A 108 8.42 -1.24 7.00
CA ILE A 108 9.28 -1.66 8.11
C ILE A 108 8.53 -1.59 9.44
N ASP A 109 7.77 -0.52 9.66
CA ASP A 109 6.97 -0.39 10.88
C ASP A 109 5.84 -1.41 10.93
N TYR A 110 5.17 -1.67 9.81
CA TYR A 110 4.16 -2.73 9.71
C TYR A 110 4.72 -4.11 10.05
N CYS A 111 5.77 -4.53 9.34
CA CYS A 111 6.41 -5.82 9.57
C CYS A 111 6.99 -5.96 11.00
N ALA A 112 7.28 -4.86 11.70
CA ALA A 112 7.80 -4.90 13.06
C ALA A 112 6.71 -4.73 14.14
N GLY A 113 5.42 -4.73 13.77
CA GLY A 113 4.32 -4.54 14.72
C GLY A 113 4.24 -3.13 15.30
N ARG A 114 4.85 -2.15 14.64
CA ARG A 114 4.83 -0.71 15.01
C ARG A 114 3.89 0.11 14.14
N TRP A 115 3.13 -0.52 13.25
CA TRP A 115 2.15 0.19 12.42
C TRP A 115 1.11 0.89 13.29
N PRO A 116 0.88 2.20 13.09
CA PRO A 116 -0.12 2.89 13.86
C PRO A 116 -1.53 2.37 13.59
N GLN A 117 -2.21 1.99 14.67
CA GLN A 117 -3.60 1.52 14.63
C GLN A 117 -4.59 2.64 14.98
N CYS A 118 -4.09 3.72 15.57
CA CYS A 118 -4.87 4.86 16.00
C CYS A 118 -4.05 6.16 15.88
N VAL A 119 -4.73 7.27 15.63
CA VAL A 119 -4.17 8.61 15.82
C VAL A 119 -4.66 9.17 17.14
N VAL A 120 -3.74 9.58 18.01
CA VAL A 120 -4.09 10.25 19.26
C VAL A 120 -3.61 11.69 19.20
N THR A 121 -4.52 12.63 19.39
CA THR A 121 -4.20 14.04 19.54
C THR A 121 -4.53 14.49 20.95
N VAL A 122 -3.61 15.24 21.57
CA VAL A 122 -3.80 15.79 22.91
C VAL A 122 -3.65 17.29 22.83
N SER A 123 -4.72 18.02 23.10
CA SER A 123 -4.70 19.47 23.24
C SER A 123 -4.46 19.85 24.70
N ASP A 124 -3.48 20.73 24.89
CA ASP A 124 -3.28 21.49 26.12
C ASP A 124 -3.42 23.00 25.81
N VAL A 125 -3.17 23.84 26.80
CA VAL A 125 -3.35 25.30 26.69
C VAL A 125 -2.40 25.91 25.64
N GLU A 126 -1.27 25.26 25.35
CA GLU A 126 -0.20 25.82 24.51
C GLU A 126 -0.22 25.27 23.08
N ARG A 127 -0.58 23.99 22.89
CA ARG A 127 -0.57 23.35 21.56
C ARG A 127 -1.34 22.03 21.52
N VAL A 128 -1.51 21.52 20.30
CA VAL A 128 -1.95 20.15 20.04
C VAL A 128 -0.71 19.28 19.78
N ARG A 129 -0.60 18.17 20.51
CA ARG A 129 0.42 17.12 20.32
C ARG A 129 -0.19 15.93 19.58
N LEU A 130 0.61 15.29 18.74
CA LEU A 130 0.21 14.16 17.91
C LEU A 130 0.98 12.90 18.31
N TYR A 131 0.28 11.78 18.37
CA TYR A 131 0.83 10.46 18.66
C TYR A 131 0.18 9.42 17.74
N THR A 132 0.93 8.39 17.38
CA THR A 132 0.49 7.35 16.44
C THR A 132 0.82 5.96 17.01
N PRO A 133 0.17 5.54 18.10
CA PRO A 133 0.47 4.25 18.74
C PRO A 133 0.08 3.06 17.86
N ALA A 134 0.85 1.98 17.98
CA ALA A 134 0.52 0.67 17.41
C ALA A 134 -0.47 -0.10 18.31
N ILE A 135 -1.50 0.60 18.80
CA ILE A 135 -2.51 0.09 19.72
C ILE A 135 -3.87 0.54 19.18
N ASP A 136 -4.82 -0.38 19.11
CA ASP A 136 -6.17 -0.10 18.62
C ASP A 136 -6.93 0.82 19.58
N LEU A 137 -7.97 1.48 19.06
CA LEU A 137 -8.75 2.45 19.81
C LEU A 137 -9.43 1.83 21.05
N ALA A 138 -9.94 0.61 20.98
CA ALA A 138 -10.64 -0.02 22.11
C ALA A 138 -9.68 -0.26 23.28
N THR A 139 -8.52 -0.86 23.01
CA THR A 139 -7.46 -1.10 24.02
C THR A 139 -6.97 0.21 24.64
N LEU A 140 -6.89 1.31 23.86
CA LEU A 140 -6.53 2.63 24.39
C LEU A 140 -7.59 3.16 25.36
N LEU A 141 -8.86 3.02 25.01
CA LEU A 141 -9.97 3.55 25.81
C LEU A 141 -10.14 2.81 27.15
N GLU A 142 -9.87 1.49 27.16
CA GLU A 142 -9.87 0.65 28.37
C GLU A 142 -8.94 1.18 29.48
N GLN A 143 -7.93 1.97 29.14
CA GLN A 143 -7.02 2.57 30.12
C GLN A 143 -7.69 3.66 30.97
N GLY A 144 -8.86 4.16 30.58
CA GLY A 144 -9.52 5.26 31.28
C GLY A 144 -8.64 6.53 31.34
N PRO A 145 -8.89 7.44 32.31
CA PRO A 145 -8.09 8.65 32.49
C PRO A 145 -6.59 8.42 32.74
N ALA A 146 -6.19 7.22 33.15
CA ALA A 146 -4.77 6.87 33.30
C ALA A 146 -4.01 6.94 31.96
N LEU A 147 -4.72 6.86 30.83
CA LEU A 147 -4.15 7.05 29.50
C LEU A 147 -3.38 8.37 29.37
N ILE A 148 -3.78 9.43 30.07
CA ILE A 148 -3.13 10.74 30.01
C ILE A 148 -1.69 10.65 30.52
N GLU A 149 -1.46 9.93 31.62
CA GLU A 149 -0.13 9.71 32.17
C GLU A 149 0.70 8.78 31.28
N ILE A 150 0.06 7.77 30.66
CA ILE A 150 0.70 6.87 29.71
C ILE A 150 1.20 7.64 28.48
N ILE A 151 0.36 8.49 27.89
CA ILE A 151 0.70 9.32 26.72
C ILE A 151 1.82 10.32 27.05
N ALA A 152 1.90 10.82 28.27
CA ALA A 152 2.97 11.73 28.68
C ALA A 152 4.38 11.08 28.55
N GLY A 153 4.46 9.75 28.61
CA GLY A 153 5.69 8.98 28.37
C GLY A 153 5.95 8.66 26.89
N TRP A 154 5.03 8.97 25.97
CA TRP A 154 5.19 8.67 24.55
C TRP A 154 6.01 9.73 23.82
N ASN A 155 6.68 9.29 22.76
CA ASN A 155 7.31 10.21 21.82
C ASN A 155 6.25 10.81 20.89
N GLU A 156 6.27 12.13 20.74
CA GLU A 156 5.44 12.81 19.72
C GLU A 156 5.75 12.24 18.33
N ALA A 157 4.68 11.98 17.57
CA ALA A 157 4.79 11.48 16.22
C ALA A 157 5.38 12.56 15.31
N LYS A 158 6.42 12.21 14.57
CA LYS A 158 7.03 13.08 13.55
C LYS A 158 6.39 12.90 12.16
N ARG A 159 5.52 11.90 12.04
CA ARG A 159 4.86 11.49 10.81
C ARG A 159 3.46 10.99 11.12
N LEU A 160 2.54 11.20 10.18
CA LEU A 160 1.22 10.60 10.21
C LEU A 160 1.15 9.63 9.03
N PRO A 161 1.39 8.31 9.23
CA PRO A 161 1.18 7.37 8.15
C PRO A 161 -0.28 7.47 7.70
N THR A 162 -0.54 7.08 6.44
CA THR A 162 -1.85 7.14 5.78
C THR A 162 -2.99 6.93 6.76
N MET A 163 -3.92 7.89 6.80
CA MET A 163 -4.86 8.13 7.89
C MET A 163 -5.43 6.82 8.48
N PRO A 164 -5.07 6.47 9.74
CA PRO A 164 -5.66 5.31 10.43
C PRO A 164 -7.18 5.39 10.45
N LYS A 165 -7.85 4.23 10.55
CA LYS A 165 -9.32 4.15 10.55
C LYS A 165 -9.97 4.78 11.78
N HIS A 166 -9.19 5.03 12.82
CA HIS A 166 -9.67 5.51 14.11
C HIS A 166 -8.74 6.59 14.65
N GLY A 167 -9.32 7.54 15.37
CA GLY A 167 -8.55 8.43 16.19
C GLY A 167 -9.28 8.93 17.42
N LEU A 168 -8.46 9.45 18.32
CA LEU A 168 -8.83 9.96 19.63
C LEU A 168 -8.29 11.38 19.77
N HIS A 169 -9.14 12.29 20.20
CA HIS A 169 -8.76 13.62 20.65
C HIS A 169 -9.00 13.73 22.15
N LEU A 170 -8.06 14.29 22.89
CA LEU A 170 -8.19 14.59 24.32
C LEU A 170 -7.87 16.07 24.55
N ASP A 171 -8.83 16.83 25.06
CA ASP A 171 -8.65 18.19 25.57
C ASP A 171 -8.51 18.15 27.09
N LEU A 172 -7.27 18.32 27.54
CA LEU A 172 -6.94 18.25 28.96
C LEU A 172 -7.48 19.45 29.75
N ALA A 173 -7.63 20.60 29.10
CA ALA A 173 -8.10 21.83 29.76
C ALA A 173 -9.61 21.78 30.01
N GLN A 174 -10.37 21.21 29.07
CA GLN A 174 -11.83 21.07 29.16
C GLN A 174 -12.29 19.73 29.74
N GLN A 175 -11.36 18.79 29.97
CA GLN A 175 -11.68 17.41 30.33
C GLN A 175 -12.70 16.81 29.35
N SER A 176 -12.43 16.98 28.05
CA SER A 176 -13.28 16.43 27.00
C SER A 176 -12.49 15.57 26.03
N GLY A 177 -13.11 14.51 25.55
CA GLY A 177 -12.56 13.64 24.53
C GLY A 177 -13.47 13.57 23.31
N ALA A 178 -12.89 13.27 22.16
CA ALA A 178 -13.65 12.94 20.97
C ALA A 178 -13.05 11.75 20.25
N VAL A 179 -13.90 10.92 19.68
CA VAL A 179 -13.48 9.82 18.81
C VAL A 179 -13.92 10.13 17.39
N TRP A 180 -13.07 9.80 16.43
CA TRP A 180 -13.45 9.79 15.02
C TRP A 180 -13.14 8.42 14.44
N THR A 181 -14.05 7.92 13.60
CA THR A 181 -13.91 6.62 12.95
C THR A 181 -14.30 6.71 11.49
N PHE A 182 -13.53 6.07 10.62
CA PHE A 182 -13.86 5.93 9.22
C PHE A 182 -14.96 4.85 9.07
N GLY A 183 -16.14 5.25 8.61
CA GLY A 183 -17.18 4.33 8.14
C GLY A 183 -18.07 3.68 9.23
N GLY A 184 -18.20 4.26 10.42
CA GLY A 184 -19.10 3.74 11.46
C GLY A 184 -19.52 4.77 12.51
N SER A 185 -20.58 4.48 13.25
CA SER A 185 -20.94 5.18 14.49
C SER A 185 -20.27 4.48 15.68
N SER A 186 -19.83 5.26 16.65
CA SER A 186 -19.22 4.73 17.85
C SER A 186 -20.28 4.23 18.85
N ASP A 187 -20.71 2.97 18.70
CA ASP A 187 -21.36 2.23 19.81
C ASP A 187 -20.42 2.16 21.04
N ALA A 188 -19.14 2.46 20.85
CA ALA A 188 -18.15 2.57 21.90
C ALA A 188 -18.35 3.78 22.83
N LEU A 189 -19.05 4.85 22.43
CA LEU A 189 -19.14 6.08 23.23
C LEU A 189 -19.80 5.91 24.61
N GLU A 190 -20.85 5.11 24.70
CA GLU A 190 -21.48 4.84 26.00
C GLU A 190 -20.53 4.08 26.93
N THR A 191 -19.78 3.11 26.38
CA THR A 191 -18.77 2.36 27.13
C THR A 191 -17.58 3.25 27.54
N ILE A 192 -17.19 4.20 26.69
CA ILE A 192 -16.11 5.16 26.97
C ILE A 192 -16.50 6.09 28.12
N ALA A 193 -17.73 6.61 28.12
CA ALA A 193 -18.19 7.53 29.15
C ALA A 193 -18.16 6.90 30.55
N ASP A 194 -18.49 5.60 30.66
CA ASP A 194 -18.41 4.85 31.90
C ASP A 194 -16.96 4.64 32.39
N GLN A 195 -16.01 4.48 31.47
CA GLN A 195 -14.59 4.28 31.78
C GLN A 195 -13.85 5.59 32.10
N TRP A 196 -14.41 6.73 31.70
CA TRP A 196 -13.80 8.06 31.87
C TRP A 196 -14.70 9.00 32.69
N PRO A 197 -14.85 8.76 34.01
CA PRO A 197 -15.75 9.54 34.85
C PRO A 197 -15.32 11.01 34.90
N GLY A 198 -16.31 11.90 34.71
CA GLY A 198 -16.10 13.36 34.72
C GLY A 198 -15.62 13.94 33.40
N TRP A 199 -15.37 13.11 32.37
CA TRP A 199 -15.04 13.58 31.03
C TRP A 199 -16.29 13.72 30.16
N ARG A 200 -16.28 14.72 29.28
CA ARG A 200 -17.31 14.90 28.24
C ARG A 200 -16.85 14.27 26.94
N TRP A 201 -17.67 13.42 26.33
CA TRP A 201 -17.32 12.71 25.10
C TRP A 201 -18.20 13.10 23.91
N GLU A 202 -17.59 13.21 22.74
CA GLU A 202 -18.26 13.49 21.47
C GLU A 202 -17.90 12.45 20.39
N ASP A 203 -18.89 12.04 19.59
CA ASP A 203 -18.62 11.37 18.31
C ASP A 203 -18.35 12.43 17.26
N TRP A 204 -17.13 12.50 16.77
CA TRP A 204 -16.84 13.30 15.58
C TRP A 204 -17.14 12.52 14.30
N GLY A 205 -17.40 11.20 14.40
CA GLY A 205 -17.70 10.32 13.28
C GLY A 205 -16.61 10.42 12.22
N ASP A 206 -17.01 10.75 11.00
CA ASP A 206 -16.15 11.03 9.86
C ASP A 206 -16.06 12.54 9.55
N ARG A 207 -16.47 13.45 10.45
CA ARG A 207 -16.55 14.90 10.15
C ARG A 207 -15.23 15.49 9.64
N ALA A 208 -14.09 15.14 10.24
CA ALA A 208 -12.78 15.61 9.79
C ALA A 208 -12.39 15.08 8.40
N VAL A 209 -12.90 13.90 8.04
CA VAL A 209 -12.69 13.26 6.74
C VAL A 209 -13.66 13.84 5.71
N ARG A 210 -14.94 14.00 6.06
CA ARG A 210 -15.95 14.60 5.18
C ARG A 210 -15.58 16.01 4.80
N GLU A 211 -15.10 16.83 5.74
CA GLU A 211 -14.66 18.19 5.43
C GLU A 211 -13.42 18.20 4.52
N ALA A 212 -12.53 17.21 4.62
CA ALA A 212 -11.38 17.04 3.72
C ALA A 212 -11.76 16.47 2.34
N VAL A 213 -12.70 15.53 2.29
CA VAL A 213 -13.21 14.89 1.06
C VAL A 213 -14.12 15.86 0.30
N GLU A 214 -15.05 16.55 0.96
CA GLU A 214 -15.97 17.52 0.34
C GLU A 214 -15.23 18.75 -0.20
N ALA A 215 -14.11 19.15 0.41
CA ALA A 215 -13.23 20.20 -0.12
C ALA A 215 -12.49 19.78 -1.42
N ASP A 216 -12.42 18.47 -1.69
CA ASP A 216 -11.74 17.86 -2.85
C ASP A 216 -12.73 17.23 -3.86
N SER A 217 -14.04 17.25 -3.57
CA SER A 217 -15.10 16.55 -4.31
C SER A 217 -15.65 17.35 -5.50
N GLY A 218 -14.78 17.77 -6.41
CA GLY A 218 -15.19 17.94 -7.81
C GLY A 218 -14.85 16.66 -8.58
N PRO A 219 -15.64 16.20 -9.56
CA PRO A 219 -15.19 15.13 -10.43
C PRO A 219 -13.97 15.65 -11.21
N ASP A 220 -12.79 15.13 -10.88
CA ASP A 220 -11.56 15.49 -11.53
C ASP A 220 -11.55 14.90 -12.97
N PRO A 221 -11.62 15.71 -14.04
CA PRO A 221 -11.48 15.19 -15.40
C PRO A 221 -10.14 14.45 -15.61
N GLU A 222 -9.14 14.66 -14.76
CA GLU A 222 -7.91 13.85 -14.73
C GLU A 222 -8.17 12.39 -14.34
N LEU A 223 -9.19 12.10 -13.52
CA LEU A 223 -9.47 10.74 -13.06
C LEU A 223 -10.02 9.84 -14.17
N ALA A 224 -10.86 10.37 -15.07
CA ALA A 224 -11.34 9.60 -16.21
C ALA A 224 -10.19 9.23 -17.17
N GLY A 225 -9.30 10.20 -17.45
CA GLY A 225 -8.07 9.95 -18.22
C GLY A 225 -7.10 9.00 -17.52
N ALA A 226 -7.11 8.97 -16.18
CA ALA A 226 -6.30 8.04 -15.40
C ALA A 226 -6.74 6.58 -15.57
N PHE A 227 -8.04 6.29 -15.68
CA PHE A 227 -8.51 4.93 -15.97
C PHE A 227 -8.13 4.45 -17.38
N GLU A 228 -8.18 5.34 -18.38
CA GLU A 228 -7.69 5.03 -19.73
C GLU A 228 -6.19 4.73 -19.70
N THR A 229 -5.41 5.59 -19.05
CA THR A 229 -3.96 5.40 -18.84
C THR A 229 -3.65 4.10 -18.11
N LEU A 230 -4.41 3.77 -17.06
CA LEU A 230 -4.26 2.54 -16.30
C LEU A 230 -4.54 1.31 -17.17
N SER A 231 -5.64 1.33 -17.93
CA SER A 231 -6.02 0.23 -18.83
C SER A 231 -4.97 0.01 -19.93
N GLU A 232 -4.47 1.08 -20.54
CA GLU A 232 -3.40 1.00 -21.54
C GLU A 232 -2.09 0.49 -20.94
N SER A 233 -1.72 0.98 -19.76
CA SER A 233 -0.51 0.56 -19.05
C SER A 233 -0.59 -0.90 -18.64
N PHE A 234 -1.74 -1.35 -18.14
CA PHE A 234 -1.99 -2.76 -17.81
C PHE A 234 -1.94 -3.65 -19.06
N THR A 235 -2.58 -3.21 -20.16
CA THR A 235 -2.53 -3.94 -21.44
C THR A 235 -1.09 -4.08 -21.93
N ARG A 236 -0.35 -2.97 -21.93
CA ARG A 236 1.06 -2.96 -22.31
C ARG A 236 1.85 -3.88 -21.40
N HIS A 237 1.67 -3.80 -20.10
CA HIS A 237 2.32 -4.67 -19.10
C HIS A 237 2.09 -6.15 -19.38
N GLN A 238 0.86 -6.56 -19.66
CA GLN A 238 0.53 -7.96 -19.97
C GLN A 238 1.04 -8.41 -21.35
N GLN A 239 1.20 -7.48 -22.30
CA GLN A 239 1.77 -7.73 -23.63
C GLN A 239 3.30 -7.66 -23.66
N LEU A 240 3.91 -7.00 -22.67
CA LEU A 240 5.35 -6.88 -22.50
C LEU A 240 5.90 -8.23 -22.07
N ASP A 241 5.98 -9.13 -23.04
CA ASP A 241 6.98 -10.17 -23.11
C ASP A 241 8.32 -9.58 -23.61
N THR A 242 8.61 -8.31 -23.28
CA THR A 242 9.88 -7.67 -23.63
C THR A 242 11.06 -8.41 -23.03
N GLY A 243 10.85 -9.14 -21.94
CA GLY A 243 11.83 -10.08 -21.44
C GLY A 243 12.16 -11.16 -22.45
N THR A 244 11.17 -11.79 -23.09
CA THR A 244 11.42 -12.83 -24.09
C THR A 244 11.88 -12.26 -25.42
N GLU A 245 11.39 -11.11 -25.89
CA GLU A 245 11.90 -10.48 -27.12
C GLU A 245 13.34 -9.99 -26.97
N ALA A 246 13.64 -9.27 -25.88
CA ALA A 246 15.00 -8.81 -25.60
C ALA A 246 15.94 -9.97 -25.25
N ALA A 247 15.47 -11.00 -24.53
CA ALA A 247 16.24 -12.22 -24.30
C ALA A 247 16.47 -13.00 -25.60
N ALA A 248 15.48 -13.09 -26.50
CA ALA A 248 15.64 -13.73 -27.79
C ALA A 248 16.69 -13.01 -28.66
N GLU A 249 16.68 -11.67 -28.67
CA GLU A 249 17.72 -10.88 -29.36
C GLU A 249 19.09 -11.00 -28.67
N LEU A 250 19.16 -10.98 -27.33
CA LEU A 250 20.40 -11.21 -26.59
C LEU A 250 20.96 -12.61 -26.84
N LEU A 251 20.12 -13.63 -26.89
CA LEU A 251 20.51 -15.01 -27.22
C LEU A 251 21.01 -15.12 -28.66
N ARG A 252 20.42 -14.38 -29.61
CA ARG A 252 20.93 -14.27 -30.99
C ARG A 252 22.32 -13.63 -31.02
N VAL A 253 22.52 -12.51 -30.32
CA VAL A 253 23.82 -11.82 -30.22
C VAL A 253 24.86 -12.70 -29.53
N GLN A 254 24.49 -13.37 -28.43
CA GLN A 254 25.38 -14.29 -27.70
C GLN A 254 25.82 -15.45 -28.60
N THR A 255 24.89 -16.02 -29.38
CA THR A 255 25.21 -17.09 -30.34
C THR A 255 26.21 -16.60 -31.39
N TRP A 256 25.95 -15.42 -31.98
CA TRP A 256 26.88 -14.81 -32.93
C TRP A 256 28.27 -14.53 -32.33
N MET A 257 28.34 -14.05 -31.09
CA MET A 257 29.61 -13.81 -30.40
C MET A 257 30.37 -15.11 -30.11
N LYS A 258 29.67 -16.19 -29.75
CA LYS A 258 30.27 -17.52 -29.55
C LYS A 258 30.87 -18.06 -30.84
N ASP A 259 30.14 -17.96 -31.95
CA ASP A 259 30.62 -18.40 -33.27
C ASP A 259 31.85 -17.60 -33.70
N PHE A 260 31.82 -16.27 -33.52
CA PHE A 260 32.96 -15.40 -33.81
C PHE A 260 34.19 -15.73 -32.95
N ALA A 261 34.00 -15.92 -31.64
CA ALA A 261 35.08 -16.28 -30.73
C ALA A 261 35.71 -17.63 -31.11
N GLN A 262 34.90 -18.61 -31.50
CA GLN A 262 35.37 -19.93 -31.92
C GLN A 262 36.23 -19.85 -33.19
N VAL A 263 35.82 -19.06 -34.20
CA VAL A 263 36.61 -18.82 -35.41
C VAL A 263 37.93 -18.11 -35.11
N GLY A 264 37.94 -17.21 -34.13
CA GLY A 264 39.12 -16.47 -33.69
C GLY A 264 40.05 -17.23 -32.73
N GLY A 265 39.68 -18.43 -32.26
CA GLY A 265 40.44 -19.17 -31.25
C GLY A 265 40.36 -18.58 -29.84
N PHE A 266 39.34 -17.78 -29.55
CA PHE A 266 39.08 -17.21 -28.23
C PHE A 266 38.13 -18.11 -27.41
N THR A 267 38.28 -18.09 -26.09
CA THR A 267 37.34 -18.73 -25.16
C THR A 267 36.43 -17.67 -24.56
N LEU A 268 35.11 -17.85 -24.69
CA LEU A 268 34.11 -16.92 -24.15
C LEU A 268 33.45 -17.54 -22.92
N GLU A 269 33.49 -16.83 -21.79
CA GLU A 269 32.74 -17.20 -20.59
C GLU A 269 31.40 -16.45 -20.59
N THR A 270 30.30 -17.17 -20.48
CA THR A 270 28.97 -16.56 -20.31
C THR A 270 28.65 -16.52 -18.81
N ILE A 271 28.39 -15.33 -18.29
CA ILE A 271 27.79 -15.17 -16.97
C ILE A 271 26.29 -14.95 -17.21
N GLU A 272 25.50 -15.98 -16.93
CA GLU A 272 24.04 -15.88 -16.97
C GLU A 272 23.56 -15.13 -15.73
N ASP A 273 23.22 -13.86 -15.90
CA ASP A 273 22.45 -13.12 -14.92
C ASP A 273 21.04 -12.93 -15.49
N ASN A 274 20.07 -13.73 -15.04
CA ASN A 274 18.67 -13.64 -15.50
C ASN A 274 17.96 -12.36 -14.99
N ALA A 275 18.69 -11.39 -14.44
CA ALA A 275 18.17 -10.15 -13.88
C ALA A 275 17.78 -9.08 -14.92
N PHE A 276 17.73 -9.37 -16.22
CA PHE A 276 17.59 -8.31 -17.24
C PHE A 276 16.17 -7.90 -17.62
N ALA A 277 15.14 -8.62 -17.19
CA ALA A 277 13.77 -8.23 -17.50
C ALA A 277 12.81 -8.55 -16.37
N HIS A 278 11.97 -7.58 -16.04
CA HIS A 278 10.80 -7.82 -15.23
C HIS A 278 9.82 -8.70 -16.01
N ARG A 279 9.32 -9.75 -15.37
CA ARG A 279 8.30 -10.63 -15.93
C ARG A 279 6.97 -10.32 -15.24
N PRO A 280 5.95 -9.86 -16.00
CA PRO A 280 4.62 -9.65 -15.46
C PRO A 280 4.07 -10.88 -14.74
N VAL A 281 3.15 -10.67 -13.80
CA VAL A 281 2.36 -11.76 -13.23
C VAL A 281 1.69 -12.60 -14.33
N GLU A 282 1.84 -13.92 -14.25
CA GLU A 282 1.13 -14.83 -15.15
C GLU A 282 -0.35 -14.91 -14.75
N LEU A 283 -1.21 -14.38 -15.62
CA LEU A 283 -2.66 -14.40 -15.46
C LEU A 283 -3.29 -15.47 -16.35
N THR A 284 -4.28 -16.17 -15.79
CA THR A 284 -5.19 -16.98 -16.58
C THR A 284 -6.10 -16.07 -17.43
N PRO A 285 -6.71 -16.59 -18.52
CA PRO A 285 -7.65 -15.80 -19.31
C PRO A 285 -8.84 -15.24 -18.49
N ALA A 286 -9.27 -15.97 -17.45
CA ALA A 286 -10.32 -15.52 -16.55
C ALA A 286 -9.84 -14.34 -15.69
N GLU A 287 -8.70 -14.48 -15.00
CA GLU A 287 -8.14 -13.40 -14.17
C GLU A 287 -7.83 -12.13 -14.98
N LEU A 288 -7.37 -12.29 -16.22
CA LEU A 288 -7.15 -11.17 -17.13
C LEU A 288 -8.47 -10.46 -17.48
N ALA A 289 -9.53 -11.23 -17.78
CA ALA A 289 -10.84 -10.67 -18.05
C ALA A 289 -11.42 -9.96 -16.82
N ASP A 290 -11.30 -10.57 -15.63
CA ASP A 290 -11.74 -10.01 -14.36
C ASP A 290 -11.03 -8.68 -14.05
N ALA A 291 -9.72 -8.58 -14.32
CA ALA A 291 -8.96 -7.34 -14.14
C ALA A 291 -9.46 -6.23 -15.07
N TYR A 292 -9.72 -6.52 -16.35
CA TYR A 292 -10.29 -5.53 -17.28
C TYR A 292 -11.71 -5.12 -16.88
N GLU A 293 -12.55 -6.06 -16.45
CA GLU A 293 -13.89 -5.77 -15.97
C GLU A 293 -13.85 -4.89 -14.72
N ALA A 294 -12.92 -5.14 -13.80
CA ALA A 294 -12.72 -4.31 -12.62
C ALA A 294 -12.30 -2.88 -12.96
N ILE A 295 -11.35 -2.68 -13.88
CA ILE A 295 -10.94 -1.35 -14.35
C ILE A 295 -12.15 -0.62 -14.96
N ALA A 296 -12.93 -1.30 -15.81
CA ALA A 296 -14.10 -0.72 -16.44
C ALA A 296 -15.21 -0.38 -15.43
N ALA A 297 -15.48 -1.26 -14.46
CA ALA A 297 -16.47 -1.05 -13.41
C ALA A 297 -16.08 0.12 -12.49
N ALA A 298 -14.80 0.20 -12.10
CA ALA A 298 -14.27 1.32 -11.34
C ALA A 298 -14.39 2.65 -12.09
N ALA A 299 -14.02 2.66 -13.39
CA ALA A 299 -14.17 3.83 -14.25
C ALA A 299 -15.63 4.29 -14.37
N LEU A 300 -16.59 3.37 -14.39
CA LEU A 300 -18.02 3.70 -14.41
C LEU A 300 -18.50 4.32 -13.10
N ARG A 301 -18.05 3.80 -11.94
CA ARG A 301 -18.40 4.35 -10.62
C ARG A 301 -17.84 5.74 -10.38
N ALA A 302 -16.65 6.02 -10.92
CA ALA A 302 -15.99 7.32 -10.80
C ALA A 302 -16.63 8.43 -11.67
N ARG A 303 -17.60 8.10 -12.55
CA ARG A 303 -18.29 9.10 -13.35
C ARG A 303 -19.30 9.89 -12.50
N PRO A 304 -19.42 11.20 -12.70
CA PRO A 304 -20.43 11.99 -12.01
C PRO A 304 -21.84 11.50 -12.38
N THR A 305 -22.70 11.32 -11.37
CA THR A 305 -24.15 11.18 -11.57
C THR A 305 -24.69 12.51 -12.09
N THR A 306 -25.07 12.53 -13.37
CA THR A 306 -25.72 13.65 -14.06
C THR A 306 -27.11 13.96 -13.53
#